data_AF-A0A8T4FPF0-F1
#
_entry.id   AF-A0A8T4FPF0-F1
#
_cell.length_a   1.000
_cell.length_b   1.000
_cell.length_c   1.000
_cell.angle_alpha   90.00
_cell.angle_beta   90.00
_cell.angle_gamma   90.00
#
_symmetry.space_group_name_H-M   'P 1'
#
loop_
_entity.id
_entity.type
_entity.pdbx_description
1 polymer ?
#
loop_
_entity_poly.entity_id
_entity_poly.type
_entity_poly.pdbx_seq_one_letter_code
_entity_poly.pdbx_strand_id
1 'polypeptide(L)'
;MEVGIVSYGAYVPRYRIKPEEIGRIWGVDGKAMGKGLMINQKSVPSPDEDVVTIATEAARYMMARVPDVDPDDIGAIYVGSESHPYAVKPTATIVAESIEATPAMTAADMEFACKAGTAGIQACMGLVGSGMIKYGVAIGADTSQGAPGDALEYSASAGGAAYLI
;
A
#
# COMPACT_ATOMS: atom_id res chain seq x y z
N MET A 1 20.36 13.49 -13.98
CA MET A 1 19.03 14.12 -13.84
C MET A 1 18.65 14.06 -12.38
N GLU A 2 17.86 15.04 -11.91
CA GLU A 2 17.27 14.98 -10.57
C GLU A 2 16.12 13.96 -10.58
N VAL A 3 16.06 13.08 -9.58
CA VAL A 3 15.06 12.01 -9.47
C VAL A 3 14.50 12.05 -8.06
N GLY A 4 13.18 11.97 -7.91
CA GLY A 4 12.53 12.03 -6.61
C GLY A 4 11.03 11.81 -6.71
N ILE A 5 10.36 11.86 -5.56
CA ILE A 5 8.90 11.72 -5.50
C ILE A 5 8.25 13.03 -5.97
N VAL A 6 7.44 12.95 -7.04
CA VAL A 6 6.75 14.10 -7.64
C VAL A 6 5.25 14.14 -7.32
N SER A 7 4.66 13.00 -6.93
CA SER A 7 3.30 12.93 -6.38
C SER A 7 3.19 11.78 -5.37
N TYR A 8 2.15 11.82 -4.53
CA TYR A 8 1.83 10.75 -3.60
C TYR A 8 0.32 10.64 -3.40
N GLY A 9 -0.15 9.50 -2.93
CA GLY A 9 -1.54 9.25 -2.53
C GLY A 9 -1.58 8.20 -1.44
N ALA A 10 -2.61 8.21 -0.60
CA ALA A 10 -2.73 7.26 0.49
C ALA A 10 -4.18 6.91 0.76
N TYR A 11 -4.40 5.67 1.18
CA TYR A 11 -5.70 5.19 1.59
C TYR A 11 -5.60 4.40 2.89
N VAL A 12 -6.55 4.63 3.78
CA VAL A 12 -6.72 3.88 5.02
C VAL A 12 -8.19 3.49 5.08
N PRO A 13 -8.52 2.20 5.27
CA PRO A 13 -9.90 1.73 5.43
C PRO A 13 -10.70 2.55 6.43
N ARG A 14 -12.03 2.53 6.37
CA ARG A 14 -12.86 3.37 7.24
C ARG A 14 -13.05 2.78 8.64
N TYR A 15 -13.18 1.46 8.77
CA TYR A 15 -13.52 0.85 10.06
C TYR A 15 -12.35 0.90 11.05
N ARG A 16 -12.68 1.07 12.33
CA ARG A 16 -11.71 1.20 13.41
C ARG A 16 -12.08 0.26 14.55
N ILE A 17 -11.07 -0.30 15.19
CA ILE A 17 -11.21 -1.04 16.45
C ILE A 17 -10.26 -0.48 17.50
N LYS A 18 -10.73 -0.36 18.73
CA LYS A 18 -9.93 0.06 19.88
C LYS A 18 -9.27 -1.15 20.54
N PRO A 19 -8.04 -1.04 21.08
CA PRO A 19 -7.40 -2.10 21.87
C PRO A 19 -8.26 -2.64 23.01
N GLU A 20 -9.05 -1.76 23.65
CA GLU A 20 -10.01 -2.15 24.71
C GLU A 20 -11.03 -3.19 24.23
N GLU A 21 -11.51 -3.08 22.99
CA GLU A 21 -12.47 -4.02 22.42
C GLU A 21 -11.82 -5.38 22.11
N ILE A 22 -10.58 -5.37 21.63
CA ILE A 22 -9.78 -6.59 21.42
C ILE A 22 -9.55 -7.30 22.75
N GLY A 23 -9.12 -6.56 23.78
CA GLY A 23 -8.91 -7.12 25.11
C GLY A 23 -10.18 -7.67 25.75
N ARG A 24 -11.33 -7.01 25.53
CA ARG A 24 -12.65 -7.48 25.99
C ARG A 24 -13.00 -8.88 25.45
N ILE A 25 -12.68 -9.16 24.18
CA ILE A 25 -12.92 -10.47 23.56
C ILE A 25 -11.98 -11.54 24.13
N TRP A 26 -10.71 -11.19 24.35
CA TRP A 26 -9.68 -12.14 24.79
C TRP A 26 -9.55 -12.27 26.32
N GLY A 27 -10.32 -11.50 27.09
CA GLY A 27 -10.26 -11.53 28.56
C GLY A 27 -8.98 -10.94 29.15
N VAL A 28 -8.35 -9.99 28.44
CA VAL A 28 -7.11 -9.31 28.85
C VAL A 28 -7.30 -7.80 28.95
N ASP A 29 -6.39 -7.11 29.63
CA ASP A 29 -6.44 -5.64 29.72
C ASP A 29 -5.97 -4.99 28.40
N GLY A 30 -6.90 -4.90 27.45
CA GLY A 30 -6.66 -4.28 26.15
C GLY A 30 -6.31 -2.79 26.22
N LYS A 31 -6.73 -2.09 27.28
CA LYS A 31 -6.42 -0.67 27.48
C LYS A 31 -4.95 -0.49 27.89
N ALA A 32 -4.46 -1.35 28.79
CA ALA A 32 -3.04 -1.39 29.13
C ALA A 32 -2.18 -1.79 27.92
N MET A 33 -2.59 -2.80 27.15
CA MET A 33 -1.90 -3.21 25.92
C MET A 33 -1.82 -2.06 24.90
N GLY A 34 -2.95 -1.42 24.60
CA GLY A 34 -3.00 -0.26 23.71
C GLY A 34 -2.09 0.88 24.17
N LYS A 35 -2.10 1.19 25.47
CA LYS A 35 -1.20 2.19 26.05
C LYS A 35 0.27 1.79 25.92
N GLY A 36 0.61 0.52 26.14
CA GLY A 36 1.97 -0.01 26.01
C GLY A 36 2.51 0.06 24.58
N LEU A 37 1.64 -0.10 23.58
CA LEU A 37 1.99 -0.02 22.17
C LEU A 37 1.84 1.38 21.57
N MET A 38 1.36 2.36 22.35
CA MET A 38 1.01 3.70 21.86
C MET A 38 -0.09 3.70 20.78
N ILE A 39 -1.01 2.73 20.86
CA ILE A 39 -2.12 2.55 19.91
C ILE A 39 -3.43 2.96 20.59
N ASN A 40 -4.10 3.95 20.01
CA ASN A 40 -5.43 4.39 20.44
C ASN A 40 -6.55 3.58 19.75
N GLN A 41 -6.36 3.32 18.47
CA GLN A 41 -7.23 2.52 17.60
C GLN A 41 -6.42 2.12 16.36
N LYS A 42 -6.84 1.05 15.69
CA LYS A 42 -6.25 0.59 14.42
C LYS A 42 -7.34 0.49 13.34
N SER A 43 -6.94 0.59 12.07
CA SER A 43 -7.84 0.33 10.94
C SER A 43 -8.17 -1.15 10.83
N VAL A 44 -9.37 -1.43 10.34
CA VAL A 44 -9.84 -2.77 9.98
C VAL A 44 -10.40 -2.66 8.56
N PRO A 45 -9.95 -3.48 7.60
CA PRO A 45 -10.53 -3.50 6.27
C PRO A 45 -11.94 -4.09 6.32
N SER A 46 -12.84 -3.56 5.50
CA SER A 46 -14.12 -4.17 5.17
C SER A 46 -13.91 -5.51 4.44
N PRO A 47 -14.89 -6.44 4.42
CA PRO A 47 -14.76 -7.70 3.68
C PRO A 47 -14.48 -7.56 2.17
N ASP A 48 -14.77 -6.39 1.59
CA ASP A 48 -14.52 -6.00 0.21
C ASP A 48 -13.27 -5.12 0.03
N GLU A 49 -12.47 -4.91 1.10
CA GLU A 49 -11.21 -4.18 1.05
C GLU A 49 -10.01 -5.15 1.19
N ASP A 50 -9.22 -5.25 0.12
CA ASP A 50 -7.95 -5.97 0.08
C ASP A 50 -6.79 -5.05 -0.41
N VAL A 51 -5.59 -5.61 -0.55
CA VAL A 51 -4.42 -4.87 -1.06
C VAL A 51 -4.66 -4.23 -2.42
N VAL A 52 -5.40 -4.88 -3.32
CA VAL A 52 -5.70 -4.35 -4.66
C VAL A 52 -6.55 -3.08 -4.54
N THR A 53 -7.62 -3.12 -3.77
CA THR A 53 -8.51 -1.96 -3.57
C THR A 53 -7.80 -0.80 -2.87
N ILE A 54 -7.01 -1.10 -1.82
CA ILE A 54 -6.23 -0.10 -1.08
C ILE A 54 -5.18 0.55 -2.00
N ALA A 55 -4.44 -0.24 -2.77
CA ALA A 55 -3.44 0.25 -3.71
C ALA A 55 -4.09 1.09 -4.83
N THR A 56 -5.24 0.65 -5.35
CA THR A 56 -6.02 1.35 -6.38
C THR A 56 -6.45 2.74 -5.89
N GLU A 57 -7.05 2.82 -4.71
CA GLU A 57 -7.49 4.11 -4.15
C GLU A 57 -6.29 5.03 -3.86
N ALA A 58 -5.20 4.50 -3.31
CA ALA A 58 -3.97 5.28 -3.12
C ALA A 58 -3.41 5.81 -4.45
N ALA A 59 -3.38 5.00 -5.51
CA ALA A 59 -2.90 5.39 -6.84
C ALA A 59 -3.82 6.44 -7.49
N ARG A 60 -5.14 6.32 -7.33
CA ARG A 60 -6.09 7.35 -7.80
C ARG A 60 -5.89 8.69 -7.09
N TYR A 61 -5.71 8.69 -5.77
CA TYR A 61 -5.39 9.92 -5.04
C TYR A 61 -4.05 10.53 -5.44
N MET A 62 -3.07 9.69 -5.81
CA MET A 62 -1.80 10.14 -6.36
C MET A 62 -1.98 10.82 -7.71
N MET A 63 -2.72 10.20 -8.65
CA MET A 63 -3.00 10.79 -9.97
C MET A 63 -3.83 12.08 -9.88
N ALA A 64 -4.80 12.13 -8.96
CA ALA A 64 -5.65 13.32 -8.75
C ALA A 64 -4.86 14.59 -8.35
N ARG A 65 -3.63 14.44 -7.84
CA ARG A 65 -2.74 15.57 -7.50
C ARG A 65 -1.90 16.07 -8.66
N VAL A 66 -1.83 15.31 -9.74
CA VAL A 66 -1.07 15.62 -10.95
C VAL A 66 -1.96 15.43 -12.18
N PRO A 67 -3.04 16.22 -12.32
CA PRO A 67 -4.00 16.05 -13.43
C PRO A 67 -3.41 16.27 -14.82
N ASP A 68 -2.21 16.87 -14.90
CA ASP A 68 -1.49 17.12 -16.15
C ASP A 68 -0.52 15.97 -16.53
N VAL A 69 -0.36 14.94 -15.68
CA VAL A 69 0.43 13.75 -16.00
C VAL A 69 -0.44 12.81 -16.85
N ASP A 70 0.04 12.52 -18.05
CA ASP A 70 -0.55 11.51 -18.92
C ASP A 70 -0.26 10.11 -18.33
N PRO A 71 -1.29 9.28 -18.04
CA PRO A 71 -1.09 7.91 -17.59
C PRO A 71 -0.18 7.08 -18.51
N ASP A 72 -0.18 7.34 -19.82
CA ASP A 72 0.67 6.64 -20.80
C ASP A 72 2.18 6.91 -20.59
N ASP A 73 2.55 7.97 -19.84
CA ASP A 73 3.93 8.27 -19.50
C ASP A 73 4.48 7.39 -18.34
N ILE A 74 3.61 6.62 -17.66
CA ILE A 74 3.99 5.73 -16.56
C ILE A 74 4.56 4.44 -17.14
N GLY A 75 5.90 4.33 -17.16
CA GLY A 75 6.58 3.17 -17.73
C GLY A 75 6.78 2.00 -16.75
N ALA A 76 6.50 2.18 -15.46
CA ALA A 76 6.60 1.12 -14.47
C ALA A 76 5.60 1.28 -13.32
N ILE A 77 5.01 0.18 -12.86
CA ILE A 77 4.15 0.12 -11.67
C ILE A 77 4.56 -1.05 -10.79
N TYR A 78 5.04 -0.78 -9.59
CA TYR A 78 5.48 -1.78 -8.63
C TYR A 78 4.67 -1.70 -7.34
N VAL A 79 4.01 -2.81 -6.99
CA VAL A 79 3.23 -2.91 -5.75
C VAL A 79 3.99 -3.76 -4.75
N GLY A 80 4.39 -3.16 -3.65
CA GLY A 80 4.98 -3.83 -2.51
C GLY A 80 3.91 -4.22 -1.49
N SER A 81 3.84 -5.50 -1.15
CA SER A 81 2.95 -6.02 -0.12
C SER A 81 3.50 -7.31 0.47
N GLU A 82 3.06 -7.66 1.68
CA GLU A 82 3.17 -8.99 2.26
C GLU A 82 1.80 -9.70 2.34
N SER A 83 0.77 -9.12 1.73
CA SER A 83 -0.62 -9.60 1.78
C SER A 83 -1.31 -9.60 0.41
N HIS A 84 -0.56 -9.86 -0.67
CA HIS A 84 -1.13 -9.99 -2.02
C HIS A 84 -2.25 -11.05 -2.07
N PRO A 85 -3.38 -10.79 -2.75
CA PRO A 85 -4.50 -11.73 -2.82
C PRO A 85 -4.24 -12.91 -3.77
N TYR A 86 -3.29 -12.78 -4.70
CA TYR A 86 -2.97 -13.80 -5.69
C TYR A 86 -1.46 -14.09 -5.72
N ALA A 87 -1.11 -15.37 -5.87
CA ALA A 87 0.29 -15.79 -5.95
C ALA A 87 0.93 -15.56 -7.34
N VAL A 88 0.12 -15.38 -8.39
CA VAL A 88 0.61 -15.37 -9.79
C VAL A 88 0.15 -14.16 -10.57
N LYS A 89 -1.09 -13.69 -10.38
CA LYS A 89 -1.59 -12.46 -11.03
C LYS A 89 -1.10 -11.26 -10.22
N PRO A 90 -0.21 -10.41 -10.76
CA PRO A 90 0.30 -9.28 -9.98
C PRO A 90 -0.80 -8.25 -9.73
N THR A 91 -0.91 -7.80 -8.49
CA THR A 91 -1.70 -6.65 -8.05
C THR A 91 -1.40 -5.42 -8.88
N ALA A 92 -0.12 -5.19 -9.21
CA ALA A 92 0.34 -4.11 -10.07
C ALA A 92 -0.41 -4.04 -11.41
N THR A 93 -0.77 -5.19 -12.01
CA THR A 93 -1.50 -5.19 -13.30
C THR A 93 -2.94 -4.70 -13.16
N ILE A 94 -3.59 -4.95 -12.03
CA ILE A 94 -4.95 -4.48 -11.76
C ILE A 94 -4.94 -2.98 -11.46
N VAL A 95 -3.98 -2.54 -10.66
CA VAL A 95 -3.82 -1.12 -10.32
C VAL A 95 -3.48 -0.30 -11.56
N ALA A 96 -2.60 -0.80 -12.43
CA ALA A 96 -2.23 -0.14 -13.69
C ALA A 96 -3.45 0.18 -14.56
N GLU A 97 -4.31 -0.81 -14.76
CA GLU A 97 -5.56 -0.63 -15.52
C GLU A 97 -6.48 0.38 -14.83
N SER A 98 -6.55 0.36 -13.50
CA SER A 98 -7.45 1.23 -12.73
C SER A 98 -7.11 2.73 -12.80
N ILE A 99 -5.88 3.06 -13.21
CA ILE A 99 -5.38 4.42 -13.42
C ILE A 99 -5.04 4.70 -14.88
N GLU A 100 -5.48 3.84 -15.80
CA GLU A 100 -5.32 4.00 -17.25
C GLU A 100 -3.86 4.02 -17.74
N ALA A 101 -2.92 3.42 -16.99
CA ALA A 101 -1.49 3.36 -17.34
C ALA A 101 -1.12 2.15 -18.24
N THR A 102 -2.11 1.38 -18.69
CA THR A 102 -1.94 0.23 -19.58
C THR A 102 -1.99 0.68 -21.04
N PRO A 103 -1.38 -0.05 -21.99
CA PRO A 103 -0.79 -1.39 -21.84
C PRO A 103 0.75 -1.43 -21.80
N ALA A 104 1.43 -0.31 -21.99
CA ALA A 104 2.87 -0.28 -22.31
C ALA A 104 3.76 0.09 -21.11
N MET A 105 3.81 -0.79 -20.10
CA MET A 105 4.62 -0.58 -18.88
C MET A 105 5.15 -1.91 -18.31
N THR A 106 6.16 -1.84 -17.44
CA THR A 106 6.56 -2.99 -16.62
C THR A 106 5.82 -3.01 -15.29
N ALA A 107 5.21 -4.14 -14.96
CA ALA A 107 4.50 -4.34 -13.70
C ALA A 107 5.05 -5.54 -12.93
N ALA A 108 5.18 -5.38 -11.62
CA ALA A 108 5.57 -6.45 -10.72
C ALA A 108 5.02 -6.23 -9.31
N ASP A 109 4.69 -7.32 -8.65
CA ASP A 109 4.50 -7.35 -7.22
C ASP A 109 5.85 -7.61 -6.55
N MET A 110 6.15 -6.88 -5.49
CA MET A 110 7.38 -6.97 -4.73
C MET A 110 7.08 -7.48 -3.32
N GLU A 111 7.86 -8.45 -2.86
CA GLU A 111 7.71 -9.03 -1.53
C GLU A 111 9.02 -8.91 -0.76
N PHE A 112 9.00 -8.09 0.28
CA PHE A 112 10.08 -7.96 1.26
C PHE A 112 9.53 -7.39 2.57
N ALA A 113 8.48 -8.02 3.09
CA ALA A 113 7.74 -7.52 4.25
C ALA A 113 7.40 -6.01 4.09
N CYS A 114 7.41 -5.29 5.20
CA CYS A 114 7.25 -3.84 5.29
C CYS A 114 8.25 -3.01 4.44
N LYS A 115 9.31 -3.61 3.88
CA LYS A 115 10.29 -2.92 3.03
C LYS A 115 9.92 -2.93 1.53
N ALA A 116 8.99 -3.76 1.11
CA ALA A 116 8.65 -3.97 -0.30
C ALA A 116 8.34 -2.67 -1.05
N GLY A 117 7.53 -1.77 -0.48
CA GLY A 117 7.21 -0.48 -1.10
C GLY A 117 8.45 0.40 -1.31
N THR A 118 9.39 0.40 -0.36
CA THR A 118 10.68 1.11 -0.51
C THR A 118 11.55 0.50 -1.60
N ALA A 119 11.54 -0.83 -1.74
CA ALA A 119 12.24 -1.49 -2.85
C ALA A 119 11.64 -1.06 -4.21
N GLY A 120 10.31 -0.90 -4.28
CA GLY A 120 9.62 -0.33 -5.44
C GLY A 120 10.09 1.09 -5.75
N ILE A 121 10.17 1.96 -4.76
CA ILE A 121 10.69 3.33 -4.92
C ILE A 121 12.12 3.30 -5.49
N GLN A 122 13.00 2.50 -4.91
CA GLN A 122 14.39 2.37 -5.36
C GLN A 122 14.49 1.88 -6.81
N ALA A 123 13.65 0.92 -7.21
CA ALA A 123 13.60 0.41 -8.57
C ALA A 123 13.10 1.49 -9.56
N CYS A 124 12.00 2.18 -9.23
CA CYS A 124 11.48 3.29 -10.03
C CYS A 124 12.51 4.43 -10.18
N MET A 125 13.20 4.82 -9.10
CA MET A 125 14.25 5.83 -9.16
C MET A 125 15.38 5.42 -10.11
N GLY A 126 15.74 4.13 -10.16
CA GLY A 126 16.73 3.61 -11.11
C GLY A 126 16.27 3.69 -12.57
N LEU A 127 15.02 3.33 -12.85
CA LEU A 127 14.43 3.39 -14.19
C LEU A 127 14.27 4.83 -14.71
N VAL A 128 13.77 5.74 -13.87
CA VAL A 128 13.65 7.17 -14.19
C VAL A 128 15.04 7.80 -14.33
N GLY A 129 15.93 7.55 -13.37
CA GLY A 129 17.28 8.13 -13.36
C GLY A 129 18.18 7.68 -14.51
N SER A 130 17.92 6.51 -15.08
CA SER A 130 18.60 6.02 -16.29
C SER A 130 18.01 6.57 -17.59
N GLY A 131 16.84 7.20 -17.55
CA GLY A 131 16.11 7.68 -18.73
C GLY A 131 15.37 6.58 -19.50
N MET A 132 15.18 5.39 -18.91
CA MET A 132 14.45 4.30 -19.55
C MET A 132 12.93 4.54 -19.58
N ILE A 133 12.41 5.25 -18.58
CA ILE A 133 10.99 5.64 -18.47
C ILE A 133 10.90 7.09 -17.97
N LYS A 134 9.75 7.74 -18.21
CA LYS A 134 9.49 9.10 -17.75
C LYS A 134 9.01 9.15 -16.30
N TYR A 135 8.03 8.31 -15.96
CA TYR A 135 7.54 8.14 -14.59
C TYR A 135 7.50 6.68 -14.18
N GLY A 136 7.68 6.43 -12.87
CA GLY A 136 7.41 5.15 -12.24
C GLY A 136 6.47 5.30 -11.04
N VAL A 137 5.60 4.31 -10.81
CA VAL A 137 4.72 4.27 -9.65
C VAL A 137 5.20 3.18 -8.70
N ALA A 138 5.50 3.55 -7.47
CA ALA A 138 5.79 2.63 -6.39
C ALA A 138 4.67 2.69 -5.34
N ILE A 139 4.14 1.53 -4.97
CA ILE A 139 3.04 1.42 -4.01
C ILE A 139 3.48 0.51 -2.87
N GLY A 140 3.17 0.90 -1.63
CA GLY A 140 3.22 0.01 -0.47
C GLY A 140 1.81 -0.10 0.09
N ALA A 141 1.24 -1.30 0.12
CA ALA A 141 -0.11 -1.52 0.62
C ALA A 141 -0.22 -2.89 1.30
N ASP A 142 -0.91 -2.94 2.44
CA ASP A 142 -1.07 -4.16 3.20
C ASP A 142 -2.42 -4.22 3.92
N THR A 143 -2.90 -5.45 4.09
CA THR A 143 -3.89 -5.85 5.09
C THR A 143 -3.20 -6.80 6.09
N SER A 144 -2.35 -6.24 6.97
CA SER A 144 -1.56 -7.04 7.90
C SER A 144 -2.47 -7.82 8.86
N GLN A 145 -2.13 -9.07 9.13
CA GLN A 145 -2.89 -9.97 10.00
C GLN A 145 -2.07 -10.38 11.22
N GLY A 146 -2.74 -10.51 12.36
CA GLY A 146 -2.20 -11.16 13.56
C GLY A 146 -3.00 -12.43 13.85
N ALA A 147 -2.37 -13.43 14.47
CA ALA A 147 -3.10 -14.59 14.94
C ALA A 147 -4.10 -14.18 16.05
N PRO A 148 -5.26 -14.85 16.18
CA PRO A 148 -6.22 -14.53 17.24
C PRO A 148 -5.58 -14.61 18.63
N GLY A 149 -5.70 -13.54 19.41
CA GLY A 149 -5.13 -13.41 20.75
C GLY A 149 -3.63 -13.07 20.80
N ASP A 150 -2.97 -12.94 19.65
CA ASP A 150 -1.55 -12.56 19.58
C ASP A 150 -1.35 -11.06 19.84
N ALA A 151 -0.17 -10.68 20.32
CA ALA A 151 0.18 -9.28 20.52
C ALA A 151 0.08 -8.44 19.24
N LEU A 152 0.33 -9.04 18.06
CA LEU A 152 0.17 -8.40 16.76
C LEU A 152 -1.27 -8.03 16.47
N GLU A 153 -2.27 -8.66 17.07
CA GLU A 153 -3.67 -8.27 16.83
C GLU A 153 -3.94 -6.82 17.25
N TYR A 154 -3.17 -6.28 18.20
CA TYR A 154 -3.26 -4.90 18.64
C TYR A 154 -2.62 -3.90 17.68
N SER A 155 -1.67 -4.33 16.83
CA SER A 155 -0.88 -3.45 15.95
C SER A 155 -1.09 -3.68 14.45
N ALA A 156 -1.39 -4.92 14.03
CA ALA A 156 -1.65 -5.29 12.65
C ALA A 156 -2.88 -4.56 12.13
N SER A 157 -2.74 -3.86 11.02
CA SER A 157 -3.75 -2.96 10.47
C SER A 157 -3.71 -2.97 8.95
N ALA A 158 -4.57 -2.18 8.32
CA ALA A 158 -4.64 -2.10 6.87
C ALA A 158 -4.49 -0.66 6.36
N GLY A 159 -3.85 -0.50 5.21
CA GLY A 159 -3.67 0.77 4.54
C GLY A 159 -2.57 0.72 3.48
N GLY A 160 -2.41 1.81 2.74
CA GLY A 160 -1.40 1.89 1.71
C GLY A 160 -1.12 3.30 1.21
N ALA A 161 -0.01 3.44 0.51
CA ALA A 161 0.42 4.67 -0.14
C ALA A 161 1.04 4.38 -1.50
N ALA A 162 0.75 5.25 -2.46
CA ALA A 162 1.31 5.25 -3.81
C ALA A 162 2.17 6.50 -4.00
N TYR A 163 3.27 6.36 -4.74
CA TYR A 163 4.24 7.42 -5.01
C TYR A 163 4.56 7.44 -6.50
N LEU A 164 4.45 8.62 -7.11
CA LEU A 164 4.91 8.87 -8.47
C LEU A 164 6.36 9.36 -8.36
N ILE A 165 7.26 8.67 -9.04
CA ILE A 165 8.70 8.93 -9.13
C ILE A 165 9.01 9.47 -10.52
#